data_AF-A0A7W8C9Q7-F1
#
_entry.id   AF-A0A7W8C9Q7-F1
#
_cell.length_a   1.000
_cell.length_b   1.000
_cell.length_c   1.000
_cell.angle_alpha   90.00
_cell.angle_beta   90.00
_cell.angle_gamma   90.00
#
_symmetry.space_group_name_H-M   'P 1'
#
loop_
_entity.id
_entity.type
_entity.pdbx_description
1 polymer ?
#
loop_
_entity_poly.entity_id
_entity_poly.type
_entity_poly.pdbx_seq_one_letter_code
_entity_poly.pdbx_strand_id
1 'polypeptide(L)'
;MKSANLQITDYDVAGSRKDGDIAVLSAEMSEVLTQELDGASLALGVSADDILLAALGRAIQRTIGEGVAAVDLLGHGRTMYPVQLSCVGPQRVDATEMLAGVHHMTAAASLRRTVHGVPDDPHAQPLSDILFANETCEPEPAGLGHLLELYAHRRGEVLVLDWWYDAPSFERHTIQELSEQLPYALVELTSEAAAPVLAGTELAMAH
;
A
#
# COMPACT_ATOMS: atom_id res chain seq x y z
N MET A 1 -3.32 20.54 9.18
CA MET A 1 -2.36 20.96 8.14
C MET A 1 -2.74 20.22 6.86
N LYS A 2 -2.94 20.89 5.72
CA LYS A 2 -3.21 20.19 4.46
C LYS A 2 -1.93 19.47 4.04
N SER A 3 -1.95 18.14 3.95
CA SER A 3 -0.85 17.40 3.33
C SER A 3 -0.89 17.63 1.83
N ALA A 4 0.28 17.82 1.22
CA ALA A 4 0.40 17.94 -0.23
C ALA A 4 0.31 16.56 -0.88
N ASN A 5 -0.22 16.50 -2.11
CA ASN A 5 -0.11 15.30 -2.93
C ASN A 5 1.37 15.06 -3.23
N LEU A 6 1.81 13.82 -3.05
CA LEU A 6 3.19 13.42 -3.24
C LEU A 6 3.41 13.00 -4.70
N GLN A 7 4.46 13.54 -5.31
CA GLN A 7 4.99 12.97 -6.55
C GLN A 7 5.94 11.83 -6.16
N ILE A 8 5.66 10.63 -6.66
CA ILE A 8 6.43 9.43 -6.29
C ILE A 8 7.57 9.12 -7.26
N THR A 9 7.56 9.72 -8.45
CA THR A 9 8.54 9.44 -9.52
C THR A 9 9.79 10.30 -9.39
N ASP A 10 10.93 9.75 -9.81
CA ASP A 10 12.20 10.49 -9.89
C ASP A 10 12.20 11.45 -11.09
N TYR A 11 11.50 11.08 -12.16
CA TYR A 11 11.41 11.86 -13.40
C TYR A 11 9.96 12.16 -13.77
N ASP A 12 9.73 13.35 -14.32
CA ASP A 12 8.46 13.72 -14.96
C ASP A 12 8.52 13.26 -16.43
N VAL A 13 7.98 12.07 -16.69
CA VAL A 13 7.85 11.52 -18.04
C VAL A 13 6.45 11.84 -18.54
N ALA A 14 6.34 12.75 -19.50
CA ALA A 14 5.04 13.14 -20.07
C ALA A 14 4.34 11.95 -20.76
N GLY A 15 3.30 11.41 -20.13
CA GLY A 15 2.42 10.38 -20.69
C GLY A 15 2.05 9.28 -19.69
N SER A 16 0.99 8.51 -19.98
CA SER A 16 0.71 7.27 -19.27
C SER A 16 1.84 6.26 -19.47
N ARG A 17 2.05 5.35 -18.50
CA ARG A 17 2.98 4.22 -18.63
C ARG A 17 2.88 3.58 -20.02
N LYS A 18 4.02 3.36 -20.68
CA LYS A 18 4.08 2.63 -21.96
C LYS A 18 4.36 1.16 -21.65
N ASP A 19 3.52 0.25 -22.13
CA ASP A 19 3.58 -1.20 -21.85
C ASP A 19 4.93 -1.89 -22.16
N GLY A 20 5.89 -1.21 -22.80
CA GLY A 20 7.20 -1.76 -23.19
C GLY A 20 8.35 -1.53 -22.21
N ASP A 21 8.24 -0.60 -21.24
CA ASP A 21 9.37 -0.21 -20.37
C ASP A 21 9.12 -0.56 -18.89
N ILE A 22 8.49 -1.71 -18.65
CA ILE A 22 8.18 -2.18 -17.30
C ILE A 22 9.36 -3.01 -16.76
N ALA A 23 9.82 -2.66 -15.57
CA ALA A 23 10.79 -3.45 -14.82
C ALA A 23 10.14 -4.02 -13.56
N VAL A 24 10.67 -5.15 -13.08
CA VAL A 24 10.22 -5.80 -11.84
C VAL A 24 11.40 -5.99 -10.89
N LEU A 25 11.18 -5.67 -9.61
CA LEU A 25 12.04 -6.04 -8.49
C LEU A 25 11.23 -6.93 -7.55
N SER A 26 11.58 -8.21 -7.47
CA SER A 26 10.97 -9.14 -6.51
C SER A 26 11.76 -9.15 -5.20
N ALA A 27 11.09 -8.83 -4.09
CA ALA A 27 11.66 -8.83 -2.75
C ALA A 27 10.98 -9.90 -1.89
N GLU A 28 11.76 -10.86 -1.38
CA GLU A 28 11.26 -11.88 -0.48
C GLU A 28 11.39 -11.41 0.98
N MET A 29 10.30 -11.49 1.73
CA MET A 29 10.36 -11.37 3.18
C MET A 29 10.92 -12.66 3.77
N SER A 30 11.67 -12.55 4.86
CA SER A 30 12.12 -13.74 5.59
C SER A 30 10.92 -14.51 6.16
N GLU A 31 11.08 -15.81 6.42
CA GLU A 31 10.04 -16.62 7.08
C GLU A 31 9.62 -16.02 8.43
N VAL A 32 10.59 -15.53 9.21
CA VAL A 32 10.34 -14.88 10.50
C VAL A 32 9.47 -13.64 10.30
N LEU A 33 9.85 -12.75 9.39
CA LEU A 33 9.09 -11.51 9.18
C LEU A 33 7.70 -11.77 8.59
N THR A 34 7.58 -12.83 7.79
CA THR A 34 6.29 -13.30 7.26
C THR A 34 5.38 -13.79 8.40
N GLN A 35 5.91 -14.58 9.32
CA GLN A 35 5.19 -15.03 10.52
C GLN A 35 4.83 -13.88 11.45
N GLU A 36 5.72 -12.89 11.61
CA GLU A 36 5.44 -11.68 12.38
C GLU A 36 4.26 -10.88 11.78
N LEU A 37 4.20 -10.74 10.45
CA LEU A 37 3.05 -10.12 9.78
C LEU A 37 1.74 -10.88 10.05
N ASP A 38 1.77 -12.21 9.93
CA ASP A 38 0.60 -13.07 10.17
C ASP A 38 0.11 -12.98 11.63
N GLY A 39 1.06 -13.04 12.58
CA GLY A 39 0.77 -12.90 14.00
C GLY A 39 0.26 -11.51 14.37
N ALA A 40 0.85 -10.46 13.80
CA ALA A 40 0.44 -9.08 14.03
C ALA A 40 -0.97 -8.80 13.49
N SER A 41 -1.31 -9.31 12.30
CA SER A 41 -2.67 -9.19 11.75
C SER A 41 -3.72 -9.75 12.73
N LEU A 42 -3.46 -10.94 13.29
CA LEU A 42 -4.35 -11.57 14.28
C LEU A 42 -4.41 -10.78 15.59
N ALA A 43 -3.27 -10.32 16.10
CA ALA A 43 -3.18 -9.65 17.41
C ALA A 43 -3.79 -8.23 17.38
N LEU A 44 -3.56 -7.49 16.30
CA LEU A 44 -3.98 -6.09 16.14
C LEU A 44 -5.42 -5.95 15.66
N GLY A 45 -5.98 -7.01 15.05
CA GLY A 45 -7.34 -7.03 14.52
C GLY A 45 -7.48 -6.26 13.20
N VAL A 46 -6.40 -6.14 12.43
CA VAL A 46 -6.36 -5.51 11.10
C VAL A 46 -5.84 -6.52 10.08
N SER A 47 -6.13 -6.31 8.80
CA SER A 47 -5.69 -7.23 7.74
C SER A 47 -4.18 -7.12 7.48
N ALA A 48 -3.58 -8.16 6.89
CA ALA A 48 -2.19 -8.10 6.44
C ALA A 48 -2.00 -6.98 5.39
N ASP A 49 -3.01 -6.75 4.53
CA ASP A 49 -3.04 -5.62 3.60
C ASP A 49 -2.99 -4.27 4.32
N ASP A 50 -3.73 -4.10 5.42
CA ASP A 50 -3.69 -2.86 6.21
C ASP A 50 -2.27 -2.59 6.75
N ILE A 51 -1.59 -3.64 7.22
CA ILE A 51 -0.21 -3.54 7.73
C ILE A 51 0.76 -3.22 6.59
N LEU A 52 0.64 -3.90 5.44
CA LEU A 52 1.49 -3.68 4.27
C LEU A 52 1.29 -2.27 3.68
N LEU A 53 0.05 -1.78 3.60
CA LEU A 53 -0.26 -0.42 3.15
C LEU A 53 0.30 0.63 4.12
N ALA A 54 0.15 0.43 5.44
CA ALA A 54 0.75 1.31 6.42
C ALA A 54 2.29 1.30 6.32
N ALA A 55 2.89 0.12 6.16
CA ALA A 55 4.33 -0.03 5.97
C ALA A 55 4.80 0.64 4.67
N LEU A 56 4.05 0.54 3.58
CA LEU A 56 4.30 1.26 2.33
C LEU A 56 4.25 2.77 2.54
N GLY A 57 3.27 3.29 3.28
CA GLY A 57 3.17 4.71 3.59
C GLY A 57 4.40 5.24 4.34
N ARG A 58 4.89 4.48 5.32
CA ARG A 58 6.14 4.77 6.05
C ARG A 58 7.37 4.63 5.16
N ALA A 59 7.45 3.60 4.31
CA ALA A 59 8.55 3.41 3.38
C ALA A 59 8.67 4.58 2.40
N ILE A 60 7.56 4.98 1.78
CA ILE A 60 7.49 6.17 0.92
C ILE A 60 7.92 7.42 1.69
N GLN A 61 7.48 7.59 2.95
CA GLN A 61 7.91 8.73 3.75
C GLN A 61 9.43 8.76 3.96
N ARG A 62 10.04 7.62 4.26
CA ARG A 62 11.48 7.52 4.54
C ARG A 62 12.32 7.68 3.28
N THR A 63 11.84 7.18 2.15
CA THR A 63 12.57 7.18 0.88
C THR A 63 12.34 8.47 0.06
N ILE A 64 11.10 8.92 -0.04
CA ILE A 64 10.67 10.00 -0.95
C ILE A 64 10.33 11.27 -0.17
N GLY A 65 9.61 11.14 0.96
CA GLY A 65 9.27 12.27 1.83
C GLY A 65 7.82 12.30 2.28
N GLU A 66 7.47 13.30 3.10
CA GLU A 66 6.12 13.41 3.65
C GLU A 66 5.09 13.89 2.61
N GLY A 67 3.89 13.29 2.63
CA GLY A 67 2.79 13.69 1.76
C GLY A 67 1.61 12.73 1.80
N VAL A 68 0.79 12.77 0.75
CA VAL A 68 -0.29 11.81 0.51
C VAL A 68 -0.06 11.20 -0.88
N ALA A 69 0.03 9.87 -0.93
CA ALA A 69 0.11 9.12 -2.17
C ALA A 69 -1.30 8.63 -2.56
N ALA A 70 -1.66 8.79 -3.84
CA ALA A 70 -2.85 8.15 -4.39
C ALA A 70 -2.53 6.68 -4.67
N VAL A 71 -3.35 5.77 -4.14
CA VAL A 71 -3.17 4.32 -4.29
C VAL A 71 -4.49 3.73 -4.75
N ASP A 72 -4.47 2.97 -5.84
CA ASP A 72 -5.59 2.12 -6.21
C ASP A 72 -5.46 0.76 -5.52
N LEU A 73 -6.55 0.33 -4.88
CA LEU A 73 -6.64 -0.99 -4.28
C LEU A 73 -7.33 -1.93 -5.27
N LEU A 74 -6.63 -2.98 -5.69
CA LEU A 74 -7.20 -3.96 -6.58
C LEU A 74 -8.24 -4.82 -5.85
N GLY A 75 -9.32 -5.08 -6.57
CA GLY A 75 -10.43 -5.89 -6.14
C GLY A 75 -10.79 -6.97 -7.13
N HIS A 76 -11.74 -7.81 -6.73
CA HIS A 76 -12.30 -8.85 -7.58
C HIS A 76 -12.77 -8.29 -8.93
N GLY A 77 -12.50 -9.03 -10.02
CA GLY A 77 -12.93 -8.65 -11.36
C GLY A 77 -12.24 -7.40 -11.90
N ARG A 78 -11.01 -7.09 -11.45
CA ARG A 78 -10.21 -5.91 -11.84
C ARG A 78 -10.83 -4.57 -11.45
N THR A 79 -11.71 -4.56 -10.45
CA THR A 79 -12.21 -3.32 -9.87
C THR A 79 -11.10 -2.63 -9.10
N MET A 80 -10.97 -1.31 -9.28
CA MET A 80 -10.00 -0.49 -8.55
C MET A 80 -10.74 0.55 -7.72
N TYR A 81 -10.25 0.81 -6.52
CA TYR A 81 -10.78 1.85 -5.65
C TYR A 81 -9.64 2.77 -5.19
N PRO A 82 -9.70 4.07 -5.55
CA PRO A 82 -8.68 5.00 -5.14
C PRO A 82 -8.81 5.29 -3.66
N VAL A 83 -7.68 5.24 -2.97
CA VAL A 83 -7.50 5.65 -1.59
C VAL A 83 -6.36 6.66 -1.49
N GLN A 84 -6.28 7.32 -0.33
CA GLN A 84 -5.30 8.37 -0.06
C GLN A 84 -4.41 7.90 1.08
N LEU A 85 -3.25 7.34 0.73
CA LEU A 85 -2.32 6.78 1.70
C LEU A 85 -1.49 7.90 2.33
N SER A 86 -1.56 8.02 3.65
CA SER A 86 -0.75 8.98 4.39
C SER A 86 0.71 8.51 4.44
N CYS A 87 1.62 9.31 3.90
CA CYS A 87 3.06 9.10 3.95
C CYS A 87 3.65 10.09 4.95
N VAL A 88 3.60 9.79 6.23
CA VAL A 88 4.08 10.67 7.32
C VAL A 88 4.89 9.88 8.32
N GLY A 89 5.79 10.53 9.07
CA GLY A 89 6.62 9.86 10.07
C GLY A 89 5.93 9.64 11.42
N PRO A 90 6.50 8.80 12.31
CA PRO A 90 5.94 8.49 13.63
C PRO A 90 5.80 9.71 14.55
N GLN A 91 6.52 10.79 14.29
CA GLN A 91 6.37 12.04 15.02
C GLN A 91 5.05 12.76 14.73
N ARG A 92 4.38 12.41 13.62
CA ARG A 92 3.12 13.03 13.19
C ARG A 92 1.90 12.15 13.42
N VAL A 93 2.05 10.86 13.18
CA VAL A 93 1.00 9.84 13.34
C VAL A 93 1.68 8.60 13.88
N ASP A 94 1.31 8.16 15.07
CA ASP A 94 1.89 6.96 15.69
C ASP A 94 1.44 5.66 14.97
N ALA A 95 2.03 4.53 15.33
CA ALA A 95 1.75 3.25 14.69
C ALA A 95 0.27 2.83 14.81
N THR A 96 -0.35 3.06 15.96
CA THR A 96 -1.75 2.67 16.21
C THR A 96 -2.69 3.52 15.39
N GLU A 97 -2.49 4.85 15.39
CA GLU A 97 -3.28 5.79 14.59
C GLU A 97 -3.10 5.54 13.09
N MET A 98 -1.88 5.22 12.64
CA MET A 98 -1.61 4.94 11.23
C MET A 98 -2.34 3.68 10.76
N LEU A 99 -2.28 2.58 11.52
CA LEU A 99 -2.99 1.34 11.20
C LEU A 99 -4.51 1.52 11.26
N ALA A 100 -5.04 2.24 12.25
CA ALA A 100 -6.47 2.53 12.33
C ALA A 100 -6.93 3.36 11.12
N GLY A 101 -6.15 4.38 10.72
CA GLY A 101 -6.43 5.22 9.56
C GLY A 101 -6.47 4.41 8.26
N VAL A 102 -5.49 3.53 8.05
CA VAL A 102 -5.47 2.63 6.89
C VAL A 102 -6.67 1.68 6.91
N HIS A 103 -6.95 1.04 8.05
CA HIS A 103 -8.08 0.13 8.18
C HIS A 103 -9.43 0.79 7.87
N HIS A 104 -9.67 1.99 8.39
CA HIS A 104 -10.90 2.73 8.08
C HIS A 104 -11.00 3.08 6.60
N MET A 105 -9.88 3.44 5.98
CA MET A 105 -9.80 3.76 4.56
C MET A 105 -10.08 2.54 3.67
N THR A 106 -9.48 1.37 3.96
CA THR A 106 -9.69 0.11 3.22
C THR A 106 -11.11 -0.42 3.43
N ALA A 107 -11.65 -0.32 4.65
CA ALA A 107 -13.04 -0.69 4.95
C ALA A 107 -14.04 0.20 4.18
N ALA A 108 -13.79 1.51 4.12
CA ALA A 108 -14.63 2.43 3.36
C ALA A 108 -14.61 2.15 1.84
N ALA A 109 -13.44 1.84 1.27
CA ALA A 109 -13.31 1.44 -0.12
C ALA A 109 -14.09 0.13 -0.40
N SER A 110 -13.99 -0.84 0.51
CA SER A 110 -14.71 -2.12 0.44
C SER A 110 -16.22 -1.94 0.53
N LEU A 111 -16.72 -1.03 1.37
CA LEU A 111 -18.15 -0.72 1.45
C LEU A 111 -18.67 -0.05 0.16
N ARG A 112 -17.90 0.88 -0.42
CA ARG A 112 -18.26 1.52 -1.69
C ARG A 112 -18.43 0.50 -2.81
N ARG A 113 -17.55 -0.51 -2.88
CA ARG A 113 -17.67 -1.65 -3.80
C ARG A 113 -19.03 -2.35 -3.65
N THR A 114 -19.42 -2.69 -2.43
CA THR A 114 -20.67 -3.42 -2.16
C THR A 114 -21.89 -2.60 -2.55
N VAL A 115 -21.86 -1.28 -2.35
CA VAL A 115 -23.01 -0.40 -2.59
C VAL A 115 -23.13 0.02 -4.06
N HIS A 116 -22.02 0.34 -4.71
CA HIS A 116 -22.02 0.95 -6.06
C HIS A 116 -21.71 -0.03 -7.19
N GLY A 117 -21.26 -1.25 -6.89
CA GLY A 117 -20.90 -2.25 -7.89
C GLY A 117 -19.61 -1.92 -8.65
N VAL A 118 -19.35 -2.69 -9.70
CA VAL A 118 -18.23 -2.48 -10.62
C VAL A 118 -18.61 -1.36 -11.60
N PRO A 119 -17.79 -0.30 -11.77
CA PRO A 119 -18.04 0.69 -12.82
C PRO A 119 -18.11 0.03 -14.19
N ASP A 120 -19.05 0.45 -15.05
CA ASP A 120 -19.19 -0.09 -16.41
C ASP A 120 -17.94 0.15 -17.28
N ASP A 121 -17.19 1.22 -16.98
CA ASP A 121 -15.90 1.52 -17.57
C ASP A 121 -14.83 1.70 -16.46
N PRO A 122 -13.92 0.73 -16.28
CA PRO A 122 -12.84 0.82 -15.29
C PRO A 122 -11.82 1.92 -15.61
N HIS A 123 -11.82 2.49 -16.82
CA HIS A 123 -10.94 3.59 -17.23
C HIS A 123 -11.60 4.98 -17.15
N ALA A 124 -12.85 5.06 -16.67
CA ALA A 124 -13.56 6.34 -16.55
C ALA A 124 -12.98 7.26 -15.47
N GLN A 125 -12.22 6.71 -14.52
CA GLN A 125 -11.46 7.47 -13.52
C GLN A 125 -9.97 7.41 -13.85
N PRO A 126 -9.23 8.52 -13.66
CA PRO A 126 -7.78 8.50 -13.81
C PRO A 126 -7.18 7.51 -12.82
N LEU A 127 -6.24 6.69 -13.29
CA LEU A 127 -5.50 5.77 -12.44
C LEU A 127 -4.69 6.55 -11.41
N SER A 128 -4.62 6.02 -10.18
CA SER A 128 -3.65 6.46 -9.20
C SER A 128 -2.24 6.06 -9.64
N ASP A 129 -1.21 6.79 -9.18
CA ASP A 129 0.18 6.48 -9.54
C ASP A 129 0.63 5.11 -9.01
N ILE A 130 0.06 4.66 -7.88
CA ILE A 130 0.35 3.39 -7.23
C ILE A 130 -0.84 2.44 -7.33
N LEU A 131 -0.57 1.16 -7.57
CA LEU A 131 -1.49 0.05 -7.31
C LEU A 131 -0.98 -0.81 -6.16
N PHE A 132 -1.87 -1.21 -5.27
CA PHE A 132 -1.63 -2.30 -4.33
C PHE A 132 -2.59 -3.47 -4.63
N ALA A 133 -2.03 -4.66 -4.68
CA ALA A 133 -2.76 -5.90 -4.92
C ALA A 133 -2.14 -7.06 -4.15
N ASN A 134 -2.92 -8.10 -3.91
CA ASN A 134 -2.44 -9.34 -3.33
C ASN A 134 -2.91 -10.56 -4.12
N GLU A 135 -2.41 -11.74 -3.79
CA GLU A 135 -2.73 -13.01 -4.47
C GLU A 135 -4.21 -13.40 -4.51
N THR A 136 -5.07 -12.77 -3.71
CA THR A 136 -6.52 -12.99 -3.78
C THR A 136 -7.18 -12.21 -4.94
N CYS A 137 -6.43 -11.29 -5.56
CA CYS A 137 -6.87 -10.51 -6.70
C CYS A 137 -6.57 -11.25 -8.01
N GLU A 138 -7.64 -11.73 -8.66
CA GLU A 138 -7.55 -12.43 -9.95
C GLU A 138 -8.03 -11.53 -11.11
N PRO A 139 -7.30 -11.45 -12.24
CA PRO A 139 -6.00 -12.08 -12.53
C PRO A 139 -4.80 -11.31 -11.93
N GLU A 140 -3.61 -11.94 -11.91
CA GLU A 140 -2.32 -11.35 -11.49
C GLU A 140 -2.12 -9.95 -12.11
N PRO A 141 -1.79 -8.92 -11.30
CA PRO A 141 -1.94 -7.52 -11.65
C PRO A 141 -0.80 -6.93 -12.49
N ALA A 142 0.08 -7.75 -13.05
CA ALA A 142 1.14 -7.26 -13.90
C ALA A 142 0.57 -6.44 -15.07
N GLY A 143 0.91 -5.15 -15.17
CA GLY A 143 0.58 -4.39 -16.37
C GLY A 143 -0.75 -3.62 -16.36
N LEU A 144 -1.31 -3.24 -15.20
CA LEU A 144 -2.61 -2.52 -15.12
C LEU A 144 -2.61 -1.03 -15.48
N GLY A 145 -1.45 -0.39 -15.50
CA GLY A 145 -1.22 0.94 -16.09
C GLY A 145 -0.61 1.94 -15.12
N HIS A 146 -0.37 1.53 -13.87
CA HIS A 146 0.14 2.40 -12.82
C HIS A 146 1.67 2.56 -12.92
N LEU A 147 2.18 3.69 -12.45
CA LEU A 147 3.61 3.97 -12.46
C LEU A 147 4.36 3.01 -11.54
N LEU A 148 3.75 2.64 -10.41
CA LEU A 148 4.24 1.63 -9.46
C LEU A 148 3.12 0.65 -9.11
N GLU A 149 3.36 -0.65 -9.23
CA GLU A 149 2.43 -1.70 -8.81
C GLU A 149 3.14 -2.60 -7.79
N LEU A 150 2.59 -2.67 -6.57
CA LEU A 150 3.05 -3.55 -5.51
C LEU A 150 2.10 -4.75 -5.40
N TYR A 151 2.63 -5.94 -5.67
CA TYR A 151 1.89 -7.19 -5.61
C TYR A 151 2.43 -8.11 -4.51
N ALA A 152 1.57 -8.44 -3.54
CA ALA A 152 1.90 -9.31 -2.42
C ALA A 152 1.35 -10.73 -2.61
N HIS A 153 2.23 -11.73 -2.63
CA HIS A 153 1.83 -13.12 -2.84
C HIS A 153 2.70 -14.11 -2.05
N ARG A 154 2.17 -15.29 -1.77
CA ARG A 154 2.88 -16.35 -1.07
C ARG A 154 3.69 -17.19 -2.04
N ARG A 155 4.91 -17.54 -1.63
CA ARG A 155 5.74 -18.53 -2.31
C ARG A 155 6.27 -19.53 -1.29
N GLY A 156 5.48 -20.57 -1.05
CA GLY A 156 5.70 -21.44 0.10
C GLY A 156 5.35 -20.70 1.40
N GLU A 157 6.26 -20.68 2.36
CA GLU A 157 6.04 -20.08 3.69
C GLU A 157 6.38 -18.58 3.76
N VAL A 158 6.92 -18.00 2.69
CA VAL A 158 7.35 -16.59 2.65
C VAL A 158 6.38 -15.72 1.86
N LEU A 159 6.22 -14.48 2.31
CA LEU A 159 5.61 -13.42 1.50
C LEU A 159 6.64 -12.86 0.51
N VAL A 160 6.22 -12.70 -0.73
CA VAL A 160 6.97 -12.07 -1.80
C VAL A 160 6.24 -10.80 -2.19
N LEU A 161 7.01 -9.73 -2.34
CA LEU A 161 6.56 -8.44 -2.83
C LEU A 161 7.18 -8.17 -4.19
N ASP A 162 6.38 -8.22 -5.23
CA ASP A 162 6.79 -7.84 -6.57
C ASP A 162 6.52 -6.35 -6.79
N TRP A 163 7.58 -5.60 -7.06
CA TRP A 163 7.56 -4.16 -7.34
C TRP A 163 7.70 -3.97 -8.85
N TRP A 164 6.58 -3.81 -9.54
CA TRP A 164 6.55 -3.49 -10.96
C TRP A 164 6.54 -1.99 -11.13
N TYR A 165 7.40 -1.45 -11.98
CA TYR A 165 7.51 0.00 -12.14
C TYR A 165 7.81 0.41 -13.58
N ASP A 166 7.36 1.62 -13.92
CA ASP A 166 7.72 2.30 -15.16
C ASP A 166 9.19 2.74 -15.07
N ALA A 167 10.09 2.00 -15.72
CA ALA A 167 11.53 2.25 -15.67
C ALA A 167 11.96 3.65 -16.17
N PRO A 168 11.24 4.31 -17.10
CA PRO A 168 11.50 5.69 -17.46
C PRO A 168 11.19 6.69 -16.33
N SER A 169 10.20 6.40 -15.49
CA SER A 169 9.75 7.29 -14.40
C SER A 169 10.53 7.12 -13.10
N PHE A 170 11.13 5.94 -12.88
CA PHE A 170 11.85 5.62 -11.64
C PHE A 170 13.31 5.26 -11.89
N GLU A 171 14.18 5.75 -11.02
CA GLU A 171 15.46 5.13 -10.81
C GLU A 171 15.29 3.81 -10.06
N ARG A 172 16.00 2.77 -10.52
CA ARG A 172 15.99 1.45 -9.87
C ARG A 172 16.37 1.55 -8.38
N HIS A 173 17.24 2.49 -8.01
CA HIS A 173 17.68 2.65 -6.64
C HIS A 173 16.55 3.13 -5.72
N THR A 174 15.63 3.95 -6.21
CA THR A 174 14.43 4.40 -5.47
C THR A 174 13.53 3.22 -5.15
N ILE A 175 13.28 2.35 -6.13
CA ILE A 175 12.48 1.13 -5.93
C ILE A 175 13.18 0.15 -4.97
N GLN A 176 14.51 0.03 -5.08
CA GLN A 176 15.29 -0.79 -4.16
C GLN A 176 15.17 -0.25 -2.72
N GLU A 177 15.35 1.05 -2.50
CA GLU A 177 15.22 1.66 -1.18
C GLU A 177 13.80 1.50 -0.62
N LEU A 178 12.74 1.65 -1.44
CA LEU A 178 11.37 1.36 -1.01
C LEU A 178 11.21 -0.10 -0.55
N SER A 179 11.77 -1.04 -1.32
CA SER A 179 11.72 -2.47 -0.98
C SER A 179 12.49 -2.83 0.29
N GLU A 180 13.57 -2.11 0.59
CA GLU A 180 14.36 -2.27 1.81
C GLU A 180 13.71 -1.59 3.02
N GLN A 181 13.08 -0.42 2.83
CA GLN A 181 12.42 0.32 3.90
C GLN A 181 11.09 -0.30 4.35
N LEU A 182 10.34 -0.94 3.46
CA LEU A 182 9.04 -1.53 3.80
C LEU A 182 9.13 -2.57 4.93
N PRO A 183 10.05 -3.55 4.91
CA PRO A 183 10.28 -4.46 6.03
C PRO A 183 10.58 -3.74 7.36
N TYR A 184 11.42 -2.71 7.36
CA TYR A 184 11.73 -1.94 8.57
C TYR A 184 10.52 -1.15 9.09
N ALA A 185 9.69 -0.64 8.19
CA ALA A 185 8.44 0.04 8.55
C ALA A 185 7.41 -0.93 9.12
N LEU A 186 7.30 -2.13 8.56
CA LEU A 186 6.45 -3.18 9.09
C LEU A 186 6.84 -3.51 10.54
N VAL A 187 8.12 -3.75 10.81
CA VAL A 187 8.61 -4.04 12.17
C VAL A 187 8.32 -2.89 13.13
N GLU A 188 8.54 -1.63 12.74
CA GLU A 188 8.17 -0.46 13.55
C GLU A 188 6.68 -0.52 13.93
N LEU A 189 5.81 -0.64 12.92
CA LEU A 189 4.38 -0.57 13.09
C LEU A 189 3.83 -1.72 13.96
N THR A 190 4.29 -2.95 13.72
CA THR A 190 3.80 -4.12 14.46
C THR A 190 4.36 -4.18 15.88
N SER A 191 5.52 -3.58 16.14
CA SER A 191 6.12 -3.54 17.48
C SER A 191 5.55 -2.43 18.37
N GLU A 192 5.17 -1.30 17.77
CA GLU A 192 4.73 -0.10 18.52
C GLU A 192 3.21 0.02 18.64
N ALA A 193 2.43 -0.64 17.78
CA ALA A 193 0.97 -0.55 17.82
C ALA A 193 0.37 -1.17 19.08
N ALA A 194 -0.61 -0.49 19.66
CA ALA A 194 -1.36 -0.98 20.80
C ALA A 194 -2.54 -1.85 20.35
N ALA A 195 -2.60 -3.09 20.83
CA ALA A 195 -3.69 -4.01 20.53
C ALA A 195 -4.90 -3.85 21.48
N PRO A 196 -6.15 -4.00 21.00
CA PRO A 196 -6.55 -3.97 19.59
C PRO A 196 -6.50 -2.55 19.03
N VAL A 197 -6.06 -2.40 17.77
CA VAL A 197 -5.97 -1.10 17.10
C VAL A 197 -7.32 -0.38 17.09
N LEU A 198 -8.41 -1.14 16.92
CA LEU A 198 -9.77 -0.61 16.80
C LEU A 198 -10.50 -0.39 18.14
N ALA A 199 -9.97 -0.89 19.26
CA ALA A 199 -10.60 -0.66 20.57
C ALA A 199 -10.21 0.70 21.18
N GLY A 200 -9.02 1.22 20.86
CA GLY A 200 -8.55 2.51 21.35
C GLY A 200 -9.25 3.71 20.70
N THR A 201 -9.63 3.58 19.42
CA THR A 201 -10.28 4.65 18.66
C THR A 201 -11.75 4.86 19.03
N GLU A 202 -12.50 3.81 19.36
CA GLU A 202 -13.90 3.96 19.82
C GLU A 202 -14.02 4.66 21.17
N LEU A 203 -13.06 4.47 22.08
CA LEU A 203 -13.02 5.16 23.38
C LEU A 203 -12.63 6.65 23.24
N ALA A 204 -11.83 7.01 22.24
CA ALA A 204 -11.44 8.39 21.97
C ALA A 204 -12.55 9.20 21.27
N MET A 205 -13.48 8.55 20.56
CA MET A 205 -14.63 9.21 19.91
C MET A 205 -15.86 9.33 20.83
N ALA A 206 -15.81 8.77 22.05
CA ALA A 206 -16.87 8.83 23.04
C ALA A 206 -16.77 10.04 24.01
N HIS A 207 -15.78 10.94 23.81
CA HIS A 207 -15.55 12.11 24.66
C HIS A 207 -15.44 13.42 23.87
#